data_AF-A0A6N4WSY5-F1
#
_entry.id   AF-A0A6N4WSY5-F1
#
_cell.length_a   1.000
_cell.length_b   1.000
_cell.length_c   1.000
_cell.angle_alpha   90.00
_cell.angle_beta   90.00
_cell.angle_gamma   90.00
#
_symmetry.space_group_name_H-M   'P 1'
#
loop_
_entity.id
_entity.type
_entity.pdbx_description
1 polymer ?
#
loop_
_entity_poly.entity_id
_entity_poly.type
_entity_poly.pdbx_seq_one_letter_code
_entity_poly.pdbx_strand_id
1 'polypeptide(L)'
;MTDRETIFSAIRAALAPLPNRADKPDWDDELVVCKPPQPFDSLKAQFADKIAFASSRFYESFEALAEFLKTENSTFGYCDPALAKHFEKLDGITFDTEYDESKINDYTFGITKATAGIAESGTIMLKDCDTSARLAALAPWIHVAVLEEADIIESIPEAIQRFGDDPSIVFATGPSKTADVEGILIEGVHGPGIQIAFVLPE
;
A
#
# COMPACT_ATOMS: atom_id res chain seq x y z
N MET A 1 -30.42 18.95 -35.95
CA MET A 1 -29.70 18.58 -34.71
C MET A 1 -30.59 17.62 -33.97
N THR A 2 -30.09 16.43 -33.63
CA THR A 2 -30.85 15.40 -32.91
C THR A 2 -30.88 15.71 -31.40
N ASP A 3 -31.86 15.19 -30.66
CA ASP A 3 -31.93 15.35 -29.20
C ASP A 3 -30.65 14.85 -28.51
N ARG A 4 -30.04 13.79 -29.05
CA ARG A 4 -28.73 13.28 -28.61
C ARG A 4 -27.65 14.37 -28.74
N GLU A 5 -27.53 15.01 -29.89
CA GLU A 5 -26.51 16.05 -30.10
C GLU A 5 -26.70 17.22 -29.14
N THR A 6 -27.96 17.63 -28.90
CA THR A 6 -28.30 18.68 -27.94
C THR A 6 -27.86 18.31 -26.53
N ILE A 7 -28.26 17.12 -26.03
CA ILE A 7 -27.89 16.65 -24.69
C ILE A 7 -26.36 16.57 -24.52
N PHE A 8 -25.66 15.94 -25.47
CA PHE A 8 -24.21 15.78 -25.38
C PHE A 8 -23.45 17.11 -25.56
N SER A 9 -24.02 18.11 -26.24
CA SER A 9 -23.44 19.46 -26.29
C SER A 9 -23.60 20.19 -24.95
N ALA A 10 -24.75 20.07 -24.29
CA ALA A 10 -25.01 20.68 -23.00
C ALA A 10 -24.10 20.09 -21.90
N ILE A 11 -23.93 18.75 -21.90
CA ILE A 11 -23.00 18.08 -20.99
C ILE A 11 -21.57 18.54 -21.24
N ARG A 12 -21.11 18.60 -22.49
CA ARG A 12 -19.75 19.08 -22.82
C ARG A 12 -19.53 20.54 -22.42
N ALA A 13 -20.53 21.40 -22.60
CA ALA A 13 -20.47 22.79 -22.17
C ALA A 13 -20.45 22.91 -20.64
N ALA A 14 -21.20 22.08 -19.92
CA ALA A 14 -21.23 22.07 -18.46
C ALA A 14 -19.95 21.48 -17.83
N LEU A 15 -19.30 20.52 -18.51
CA LEU A 15 -18.02 19.94 -18.09
C LEU A 15 -16.80 20.74 -18.54
N ALA A 16 -16.99 21.80 -19.35
CA ALA A 16 -15.90 22.66 -19.76
C ALA A 16 -15.27 23.30 -18.51
N PRO A 17 -13.93 23.28 -18.37
CA PRO A 17 -13.26 23.94 -17.25
C PRO A 17 -13.70 25.40 -17.17
N LEU A 18 -14.11 25.85 -15.98
CA LEU A 18 -14.41 27.26 -15.78
C LEU A 18 -13.18 28.10 -16.15
N PRO A 19 -13.34 29.15 -16.97
CA PRO A 19 -12.22 29.98 -17.42
C PRO A 19 -11.59 30.75 -16.26
N ASN A 20 -12.36 30.98 -15.20
CA ASN A 20 -11.87 31.56 -13.96
C ASN A 20 -12.33 30.67 -12.79
N ARG A 21 -11.37 30.15 -12.03
CA ARG A 21 -11.62 29.38 -10.82
C ARG A 21 -11.32 30.30 -9.63
N ALA A 22 -12.07 30.16 -8.55
CA ALA A 22 -11.70 30.81 -7.30
C ALA A 22 -10.28 30.40 -6.93
N ASP A 23 -9.51 31.34 -6.37
CA ASP A 23 -8.21 31.04 -5.82
C ASP A 23 -8.33 29.91 -4.79
N LYS A 24 -7.33 29.05 -4.74
CA LYS A 24 -7.27 28.03 -3.70
C LYS A 24 -7.19 28.74 -2.34
N PRO A 25 -7.86 28.22 -1.30
CA PRO A 25 -7.67 28.76 0.04
C PRO A 25 -6.19 28.67 0.42
N ASP A 26 -5.70 29.71 1.10
CA ASP A 26 -4.36 29.72 1.68
C ASP A 26 -4.43 29.07 3.07
N TRP A 27 -3.59 28.07 3.31
CA TRP A 27 -3.47 27.40 4.61
C TRP A 27 -2.00 27.08 4.88
N ASP A 28 -1.67 26.98 6.16
CA ASP A 28 -0.34 26.54 6.60
C ASP A 28 -0.18 25.04 6.32
N ASP A 29 0.85 24.66 5.59
CA ASP A 29 1.16 23.26 5.25
C ASP A 29 1.44 22.42 6.50
N GLU A 30 1.84 23.04 7.61
CA GLU A 30 2.00 22.34 8.90
C GLU A 30 0.68 21.79 9.46
N LEU A 31 -0.48 22.29 9.00
CA LEU A 31 -1.79 21.81 9.43
C LEU A 31 -2.13 20.41 8.92
N VAL A 32 -1.48 19.97 7.84
CA VAL A 32 -1.75 18.68 7.18
C VAL A 32 -0.74 17.59 7.56
N VAL A 33 0.17 17.88 8.49
CA VAL A 33 1.20 16.96 9.01
C VAL A 33 0.86 16.56 10.44
N CYS A 34 0.88 15.25 10.71
CA CYS A 34 0.67 14.70 12.05
C CYS A 34 2.00 14.51 12.77
N LYS A 35 2.36 15.47 13.63
CA LYS A 35 3.61 15.37 14.40
C LYS A 35 3.55 14.25 15.43
N PRO A 36 4.61 13.43 15.56
CA PRO A 36 4.62 12.38 16.55
C PRO A 36 4.61 12.97 17.99
N PRO A 37 4.00 12.28 18.96
CA PRO A 37 3.92 12.74 20.35
C PRO A 37 5.29 12.76 21.05
N GLN A 38 6.26 12.00 20.55
CA GLN A 38 7.65 12.00 20.99
C GLN A 38 8.60 12.01 19.78
N PRO A 39 9.84 12.51 19.92
CA PRO A 39 10.84 12.40 18.87
C PRO A 39 11.25 10.93 18.64
N PHE A 40 11.65 10.62 17.42
CA PHE A 40 12.21 9.34 17.00
C PHE A 40 13.62 9.54 16.45
N ASP A 41 14.47 8.51 16.56
CA ASP A 41 15.86 8.55 16.11
C ASP A 41 15.99 8.59 14.57
N SER A 42 14.97 8.12 13.84
CA SER A 42 14.90 8.15 12.38
C SER A 42 13.45 8.03 11.88
N LEU A 43 13.22 8.33 10.60
CA LEU A 43 11.93 8.09 9.95
C LEU A 43 11.57 6.61 9.95
N LYS A 44 12.55 5.70 9.78
CA LYS A 44 12.35 4.26 9.90
C LYS A 44 11.85 3.85 11.29
N ALA A 45 12.45 4.41 12.35
CA ALA A 45 12.01 4.13 13.72
C ALA A 45 10.59 4.63 14.00
N GLN A 46 10.26 5.84 13.51
CA GLN A 46 8.91 6.37 13.58
C GLN A 46 7.91 5.51 12.79
N PHE A 47 8.26 5.14 11.55
CA PHE A 47 7.44 4.29 10.71
C PHE A 47 7.18 2.93 11.34
N ALA A 48 8.21 2.29 11.92
CA ALA A 48 8.09 1.03 12.63
C ALA A 48 7.14 1.12 13.86
N ASP A 49 7.17 2.23 14.62
CA ASP A 49 6.19 2.49 15.69
C ASP A 49 4.77 2.64 15.14
N LYS A 50 4.59 3.46 14.09
CA LYS A 50 3.26 3.76 13.56
C LYS A 50 2.63 2.59 12.82
N ILE A 51 3.41 1.82 12.07
CA ILE A 51 2.88 0.64 11.37
C ILE A 51 2.43 -0.43 12.36
N ALA A 52 3.15 -0.59 13.48
CA ALA A 52 2.74 -1.46 14.58
C ALA A 52 1.46 -0.94 15.27
N PHE A 53 1.35 0.37 15.49
CA PHE A 53 0.12 0.99 16.00
C PHE A 53 -1.08 0.75 15.07
N ALA A 54 -0.85 0.73 13.75
CA ALA A 54 -1.85 0.37 12.75
C ALA A 54 -2.13 -1.14 12.64
N SER A 55 -1.65 -1.97 13.58
CA SER A 55 -1.79 -3.44 13.57
C SER A 55 -1.09 -4.16 12.41
N SER A 56 -0.13 -3.52 11.74
CA SER A 56 0.74 -4.19 10.76
C SER A 56 2.00 -4.71 11.43
N ARG A 57 2.74 -5.55 10.72
CA ARG A 57 4.04 -6.07 11.16
C ARG A 57 5.18 -5.35 10.42
N PHE A 58 6.32 -5.25 11.07
CA PHE A 58 7.54 -4.68 10.50
C PHE A 58 8.67 -5.71 10.62
N TYR A 59 9.36 -5.98 9.51
CA TYR A 59 10.51 -6.89 9.47
C TYR A 59 11.66 -6.28 8.67
N GLU A 60 12.88 -6.61 9.09
CA GLU A 60 14.13 -6.27 8.38
C GLU A 60 14.99 -7.51 8.13
N SER A 61 14.55 -8.69 8.60
CA SER A 61 15.26 -9.96 8.45
C SER A 61 14.44 -10.93 7.62
N PHE A 62 15.07 -11.45 6.56
CA PHE A 62 14.56 -12.51 5.72
C PHE A 62 14.21 -13.78 6.52
N GLU A 63 15.02 -14.10 7.52
CA GLU A 63 14.82 -15.28 8.38
C GLU A 63 13.58 -15.11 9.25
N ALA A 64 13.41 -13.94 9.87
CA ALA A 64 12.25 -13.63 10.69
C ALA A 64 10.95 -13.60 9.86
N LEU A 65 11.01 -13.07 8.63
CA LEU A 65 9.87 -13.12 7.70
C LEU A 65 9.51 -14.56 7.33
N ALA A 66 10.50 -15.38 6.96
CA ALA A 66 10.27 -16.77 6.57
C ALA A 66 9.72 -17.61 7.74
N GLU A 67 10.22 -17.41 8.96
CA GLU A 67 9.70 -18.07 10.16
C GLU A 67 8.24 -17.68 10.41
N PHE A 68 7.92 -16.40 10.25
CA PHE A 68 6.55 -15.91 10.37
C PHE A 68 5.62 -16.57 9.34
N LEU A 69 6.00 -16.54 8.05
CA LEU A 69 5.23 -17.15 6.98
C LEU A 69 4.98 -18.65 7.21
N LYS A 70 5.99 -19.39 7.69
CA LYS A 70 5.85 -20.81 8.07
C LYS A 70 4.88 -21.01 9.24
N THR A 71 4.91 -20.13 10.23
CA THR A 71 4.01 -20.19 11.40
C THR A 71 2.56 -19.96 11.00
N GLU A 72 2.33 -19.08 10.02
CA GLU A 72 1.01 -18.85 9.40
C GLU A 72 0.64 -19.94 8.36
N ASN A 73 1.46 -20.98 8.20
CA ASN A 73 1.30 -22.03 7.20
C ASN A 73 1.18 -21.50 5.75
N SER A 74 1.82 -20.35 5.48
CA SER A 74 1.78 -19.59 4.23
C SER A 74 3.07 -19.82 3.45
N THR A 75 3.12 -20.91 2.66
CA THR A 75 4.36 -21.40 2.04
C THR A 75 4.40 -21.25 0.52
N PHE A 76 3.28 -20.88 -0.11
CA PHE A 76 3.19 -20.62 -1.54
C PHE A 76 2.46 -19.31 -1.81
N GLY A 77 3.03 -18.46 -2.65
CA GLY A 77 2.47 -17.14 -2.92
C GLY A 77 2.96 -16.54 -4.24
N TYR A 78 2.81 -15.23 -4.34
CA TYR A 78 3.34 -14.44 -5.43
C TYR A 78 4.52 -13.58 -4.94
N CYS A 79 5.52 -13.38 -5.78
CA CYS A 79 6.57 -12.38 -5.56
C CYS A 79 6.79 -11.55 -6.81
N ASP A 80 6.89 -10.23 -6.62
CA ASP A 80 7.29 -9.31 -7.68
C ASP A 80 8.59 -9.77 -8.37
N PRO A 81 8.63 -9.86 -9.71
CA PRO A 81 9.84 -10.25 -10.45
C PRO A 81 11.08 -9.43 -10.08
N ALA A 82 10.93 -8.15 -9.76
CA ALA A 82 12.03 -7.28 -9.38
C ALA A 82 12.63 -7.68 -8.02
N LEU A 83 11.83 -8.28 -7.15
CA LEU A 83 12.20 -8.68 -5.80
C LEU A 83 12.61 -10.14 -5.68
N ALA A 84 12.23 -10.99 -6.64
CA ALA A 84 12.41 -12.44 -6.60
C ALA A 84 13.81 -12.90 -6.14
N LYS A 85 14.87 -12.23 -6.59
CA LYS A 85 16.27 -12.54 -6.22
C LYS A 85 16.56 -12.43 -4.72
N HIS A 86 15.83 -11.57 -4.01
CA HIS A 86 15.96 -11.42 -2.56
C HIS A 86 15.28 -12.56 -1.80
N PHE A 87 14.19 -13.10 -2.36
CA PHE A 87 13.32 -14.06 -1.68
C PHE A 87 13.51 -15.51 -2.15
N GLU A 88 14.19 -15.77 -3.27
CA GLU A 88 14.40 -17.13 -3.83
C GLU A 88 15.13 -18.10 -2.89
N LYS A 89 15.85 -17.58 -1.89
CA LYS A 89 16.63 -18.36 -0.92
C LYS A 89 15.90 -18.61 0.39
N LEU A 90 14.66 -18.15 0.53
CA LEU A 90 13.86 -18.42 1.71
C LEU A 90 13.49 -19.90 1.74
N ASP A 91 14.16 -20.65 2.61
CA ASP A 91 13.90 -22.08 2.79
C ASP A 91 12.42 -22.33 3.10
N GLY A 92 11.80 -23.28 2.40
CA GLY A 92 10.40 -23.67 2.60
C GLY A 92 9.35 -22.64 2.13
N ILE A 93 9.76 -21.56 1.47
CA ILE A 93 8.86 -20.58 0.85
C ILE A 93 9.04 -20.67 -0.67
N THR A 94 7.94 -20.78 -1.39
CA THR A 94 7.91 -20.85 -2.86
C THR A 94 6.96 -19.82 -3.42
N PHE A 95 7.18 -19.37 -4.65
CA PHE A 95 6.33 -18.37 -5.26
C PHE A 95 6.38 -18.40 -6.79
N ASP A 96 5.30 -17.95 -7.40
CA ASP A 96 5.27 -17.54 -8.80
C ASP A 96 5.71 -16.07 -8.92
N THR A 97 6.24 -15.69 -10.09
CA THR A 97 6.61 -14.29 -10.42
C THR A 97 5.72 -13.68 -11.50
N GLU A 98 4.96 -14.52 -12.19
CA GLU A 98 3.87 -14.11 -13.07
C GLU A 98 2.55 -14.38 -12.34
N TYR A 99 1.73 -13.34 -12.15
CA TYR A 99 0.51 -13.47 -11.37
C TYR A 99 -0.56 -14.19 -12.19
N ASP A 100 -0.97 -15.38 -11.73
CA ASP A 100 -2.02 -16.17 -12.37
C ASP A 100 -3.34 -15.99 -11.61
N GLU A 101 -4.28 -15.24 -12.19
CA GLU A 101 -5.61 -15.01 -11.59
C GLU A 101 -6.39 -16.32 -11.33
N SER A 102 -6.09 -17.41 -12.06
CA SER A 102 -6.74 -18.70 -11.82
C SER A 102 -6.29 -19.37 -10.52
N LYS A 103 -5.14 -18.95 -9.97
CA LYS A 103 -4.55 -19.42 -8.70
C LYS A 103 -4.74 -18.43 -7.56
N ILE A 104 -5.62 -17.44 -7.70
CA ILE A 104 -5.81 -16.38 -6.68
C ILE A 104 -6.04 -16.93 -5.27
N ASN A 105 -6.72 -18.07 -5.12
CA ASN A 105 -6.98 -18.71 -3.83
C ASN A 105 -5.80 -19.56 -3.31
N ASP A 106 -4.86 -19.92 -4.18
CA ASP A 106 -3.67 -20.70 -3.84
C ASP A 106 -2.55 -19.79 -3.33
N TYR A 107 -2.53 -18.52 -3.74
CA TYR A 107 -1.57 -17.54 -3.24
C TYR A 107 -1.91 -17.10 -1.82
N THR A 108 -1.24 -17.69 -0.84
CA THR A 108 -1.46 -17.39 0.59
C THR A 108 -0.75 -16.11 1.04
N PHE A 109 0.25 -15.66 0.28
CA PHE A 109 0.88 -14.36 0.43
C PHE A 109 1.16 -13.70 -0.92
N GLY A 110 1.30 -12.38 -0.91
CA GLY A 110 1.87 -11.61 -2.02
C GLY A 110 3.00 -10.71 -1.53
N ILE A 111 4.16 -10.79 -2.19
CA ILE A 111 5.31 -9.93 -1.94
C ILE A 111 5.37 -8.93 -3.08
N THR A 112 5.19 -7.64 -2.78
CA THR A 112 5.21 -6.58 -3.80
C THR A 112 6.15 -5.46 -3.42
N LYS A 113 6.67 -4.73 -4.42
CA LYS A 113 7.41 -3.49 -4.16
C LYS A 113 6.42 -2.41 -3.75
N ALA A 114 6.72 -1.73 -2.64
CA ALA A 114 6.04 -0.51 -2.25
C ALA A 114 6.78 0.72 -2.77
N THR A 115 6.02 1.78 -3.01
CA THR A 115 6.56 3.07 -3.47
C THR A 115 7.09 3.90 -2.31
N ALA A 116 6.39 3.91 -1.17
CA ALA A 116 6.82 4.64 0.01
C ALA A 116 6.24 4.08 1.31
N GLY A 117 6.97 4.23 2.41
CA GLY A 117 6.47 4.08 3.77
C GLY A 117 6.31 5.46 4.41
N ILE A 118 5.14 5.78 4.96
CA ILE A 118 4.83 7.11 5.49
C ILE A 118 4.93 7.08 7.01
N ALA A 119 5.96 7.73 7.54
CA ALA A 119 6.32 7.66 8.95
C ALA A 119 5.25 8.25 9.88
N GLU A 120 4.60 9.35 9.52
CA GLU A 120 3.59 9.98 10.39
C GLU A 120 2.37 9.12 10.68
N SER A 121 1.97 8.26 9.72
CA SER A 121 0.73 7.49 9.78
C SER A 121 0.93 5.98 9.81
N GLY A 122 2.15 5.48 9.59
CA GLY A 122 2.41 4.04 9.49
C GLY A 122 1.77 3.42 8.24
N THR A 123 1.69 4.18 7.16
CA THR A 123 0.98 3.81 5.94
C THR A 123 1.97 3.41 4.84
N ILE A 124 1.63 2.38 4.09
CA ILE A 124 2.35 1.99 2.88
C ILE A 124 1.63 2.59 1.67
N MET A 125 2.37 3.20 0.76
CA MET A 125 1.88 3.67 -0.54
C MET A 125 2.33 2.73 -1.65
N LEU A 126 1.39 2.29 -2.48
CA LEU A 126 1.62 1.48 -3.66
C LEU A 126 1.16 2.24 -4.91
N LYS A 127 2.00 2.26 -5.94
CA LYS A 127 1.68 2.75 -7.28
C LYS A 127 1.62 1.59 -8.25
N ASP A 128 0.71 1.63 -9.22
CA ASP A 128 0.61 0.58 -10.25
C ASP A 128 1.93 0.46 -11.06
N CYS A 129 2.73 1.53 -11.20
CA CYS A 129 4.00 1.48 -11.92
C CYS A 129 5.15 0.77 -11.17
N ASP A 130 5.09 0.71 -9.84
CA ASP A 130 6.13 0.08 -9.01
C ASP A 130 5.72 -1.32 -8.55
N THR A 131 4.41 -1.52 -8.30
CA THR A 131 3.83 -2.79 -7.88
C THR A 131 3.41 -3.61 -9.10
N SER A 132 4.17 -4.66 -9.41
CA SER A 132 3.94 -5.52 -10.60
C SER A 132 2.53 -6.10 -10.73
N ALA A 133 1.87 -6.44 -9.62
CA ALA A 133 0.51 -6.95 -9.62
C ALA A 133 -0.29 -6.43 -8.42
N ARG A 134 -1.22 -5.49 -8.65
CA ARG A 134 -2.08 -4.94 -7.59
C ARG A 134 -2.90 -6.02 -6.86
N LEU A 135 -3.36 -7.05 -7.57
CA LEU A 135 -4.08 -8.15 -6.94
C LEU A 135 -3.20 -8.93 -5.95
N ALA A 136 -1.90 -9.03 -6.19
CA ALA A 136 -0.99 -9.66 -5.23
C ALA A 136 -0.84 -8.85 -3.93
N ALA A 137 -1.04 -7.54 -3.98
CA ALA A 137 -1.03 -6.68 -2.79
C ALA A 137 -2.35 -6.70 -2.01
N LEU A 138 -3.46 -7.13 -2.63
CA LEU A 138 -4.81 -6.97 -2.08
C LEU A 138 -5.54 -8.30 -1.81
N ALA A 139 -5.35 -9.32 -2.65
CA ALA A 139 -6.13 -10.55 -2.59
C ALA A 139 -5.58 -11.60 -1.61
N PRO A 140 -4.25 -11.86 -1.54
CA PRO A 140 -3.71 -12.81 -0.58
C PRO A 140 -3.99 -12.40 0.86
N TRP A 141 -4.14 -13.38 1.74
CA TRP A 141 -4.36 -13.12 3.17
C TRP A 141 -3.21 -12.31 3.79
N ILE A 142 -1.98 -12.55 3.33
CA ILE A 142 -0.77 -11.86 3.78
C ILE A 142 -0.22 -11.00 2.64
N HIS A 143 -0.07 -9.70 2.87
CA HIS A 143 0.68 -8.82 1.98
C HIS A 143 2.00 -8.40 2.61
N VAL A 144 3.10 -8.64 1.91
CA VAL A 144 4.44 -8.19 2.25
C VAL A 144 4.82 -7.06 1.29
N ALA A 145 4.76 -5.83 1.78
CA ALA A 145 5.17 -4.66 1.03
C ALA A 145 6.64 -4.38 1.31
N VAL A 146 7.47 -4.46 0.26
CA VAL A 146 8.93 -4.32 0.37
C VAL A 146 9.33 -2.88 0.09
N LEU A 147 10.12 -2.30 0.99
CA LEU A 147 10.62 -0.93 0.95
C LEU A 147 12.15 -0.91 1.00
N GLU A 148 12.76 0.08 0.34
CA GLU A 148 14.10 0.53 0.70
C GLU A 148 13.98 1.56 1.84
N GLU A 149 14.98 1.67 2.71
CA GLU A 149 14.92 2.65 3.82
C GLU A 149 14.81 4.10 3.30
N ALA A 150 15.40 4.39 2.14
CA ALA A 150 15.30 5.69 1.47
C ALA A 150 13.88 6.04 0.97
N ASP A 151 13.00 5.04 0.84
CA ASP A 151 11.60 5.23 0.46
C ASP A 151 10.68 5.46 1.68
N ILE A 152 11.24 5.51 2.89
CA ILE A 152 10.51 5.90 4.09
C ILE A 152 10.54 7.43 4.20
N ILE A 153 9.36 8.03 4.09
CA ILE A 153 9.14 9.47 4.02
C ILE A 153 8.40 9.99 5.24
N GLU A 154 8.40 11.30 5.42
CA GLU A 154 7.86 11.90 6.64
C GLU A 154 6.33 11.88 6.64
N SER A 155 5.70 12.31 5.54
CA SER A 155 4.30 12.75 5.57
C SER A 155 3.46 12.37 4.34
N ILE A 156 2.13 12.40 4.50
CA ILE A 156 1.13 12.19 3.45
C ILE A 156 1.21 13.28 2.37
N PRO A 157 1.37 14.59 2.67
CA PRO A 157 1.60 15.60 1.64
C PRO A 157 2.81 15.28 0.75
N GLU A 158 3.92 14.83 1.34
CA GLU A 158 5.09 14.37 0.57
C GLU A 158 4.74 13.17 -0.32
N ALA A 159 3.96 12.20 0.20
CA ALA A 159 3.49 11.05 -0.56
C ALA A 159 2.62 11.46 -1.77
N ILE A 160 1.69 12.40 -1.57
CA ILE A 160 0.80 12.92 -2.63
C ILE A 160 1.61 13.56 -3.76
N GLN A 161 2.70 14.26 -3.44
CA GLN A 161 3.58 14.83 -4.46
C GLN A 161 4.28 13.77 -5.32
N ARG A 162 4.36 12.52 -4.85
CA ARG A 162 4.99 11.38 -5.55
C ARG A 162 4.03 10.58 -6.44
N PHE A 163 2.74 10.93 -6.49
CA PHE A 163 1.75 10.22 -7.34
C PHE A 163 2.14 10.25 -8.82
N GLY A 164 2.61 11.40 -9.30
CA GLY A 164 2.86 11.62 -10.73
C GLY A 164 1.60 11.38 -11.56
N ASP A 165 1.76 10.68 -12.68
CA ASP A 165 0.67 10.33 -13.61
C ASP A 165 0.17 8.88 -13.42
N ASP A 166 0.46 8.25 -12.27
CA ASP A 166 0.05 6.87 -12.02
C ASP A 166 -1.49 6.75 -11.99
N PRO A 167 -2.08 5.77 -12.69
CA PRO A 167 -3.52 5.65 -12.80
C PRO A 167 -4.23 5.25 -11.49
N SER A 168 -3.50 4.68 -10.51
CA SER A 168 -4.08 4.21 -9.27
C SER A 168 -3.05 4.18 -8.14
N ILE A 169 -3.41 4.79 -7.00
CA ILE A 169 -2.60 4.77 -5.80
C ILE A 169 -3.36 4.02 -4.70
N VAL A 170 -2.69 3.11 -4.00
CA VAL A 170 -3.23 2.44 -2.81
C VAL A 170 -2.46 2.91 -1.57
N PHE A 171 -3.20 3.38 -0.57
CA PHE A 171 -2.69 3.63 0.77
C PHE A 171 -3.16 2.51 1.70
N ALA A 172 -2.22 1.68 2.18
CA ALA A 172 -2.49 0.58 3.10
C ALA A 172 -2.01 0.94 4.51
N THR A 173 -2.96 1.18 5.41
CA THR A 173 -2.70 1.52 6.82
C THR A 173 -3.26 0.42 7.72
N GLY A 174 -2.49 -0.64 7.95
CA GLY A 174 -2.99 -1.81 8.67
C GLY A 174 -3.60 -2.88 7.76
N PRO A 175 -3.96 -4.04 8.35
CA PRO A 175 -4.82 -5.02 7.71
C PRO A 175 -6.18 -4.44 7.30
N SER A 176 -6.83 -5.03 6.31
CA SER A 176 -8.22 -4.72 5.99
C SER A 176 -9.10 -5.03 7.20
N LYS A 177 -9.93 -4.09 7.65
CA LYS A 177 -10.93 -4.32 8.70
C LYS A 177 -12.28 -3.72 8.29
N THR A 178 -13.35 -4.44 8.58
CA THR A 178 -14.72 -3.94 8.45
C THR A 178 -15.46 -4.24 9.75
N ALA A 179 -16.32 -3.33 10.19
CA ALA A 179 -17.23 -3.61 11.29
C ALA A 179 -18.64 -3.79 10.72
N ASP A 180 -19.38 -4.78 11.21
CA ASP A 180 -20.80 -4.87 10.90
C ASP A 180 -21.60 -3.79 11.65
N VAL A 181 -22.92 -3.76 11.41
CA VAL A 181 -23.82 -2.80 12.07
C VAL A 181 -23.92 -3.00 13.59
N GLU A 182 -23.52 -4.18 14.09
CA GLU A 182 -23.48 -4.52 15.51
C GLU A 182 -22.12 -4.15 16.15
N GLY A 183 -21.16 -3.65 15.36
CA GLY A 183 -19.84 -3.23 15.80
C GLY A 183 -18.83 -4.38 15.93
N ILE A 184 -19.13 -5.55 15.36
CA ILE A 184 -18.20 -6.68 15.37
C ILE A 184 -17.14 -6.45 14.31
N LEU A 185 -15.89 -6.31 14.76
CA LEU A 185 -14.74 -6.13 13.88
C LEU A 185 -14.37 -7.46 13.19
N ILE A 186 -14.34 -7.43 11.87
CA ILE A 186 -13.93 -8.54 11.01
C ILE A 186 -12.71 -8.08 10.20
N GLU A 187 -11.64 -8.87 10.23
CA GLU A 187 -10.40 -8.58 9.51
C GLU A 187 -10.32 -9.39 8.21
N GLY A 188 -9.67 -8.82 7.19
CA GLY A 188 -9.34 -9.49 5.92
C GLY A 188 -10.50 -9.73 4.94
N VAL A 189 -11.59 -8.95 5.01
CA VAL A 189 -12.76 -9.12 4.11
C VAL A 189 -12.55 -8.45 2.74
N HIS A 190 -11.92 -7.27 2.70
CA HIS A 190 -11.78 -6.44 1.50
C HIS A 190 -10.31 -6.23 1.08
N GLY A 191 -9.40 -6.95 1.72
CA GLY A 191 -7.96 -6.84 1.54
C GLY A 191 -7.23 -7.82 2.45
N PRO A 192 -5.90 -7.71 2.60
CA PRO A 192 -5.11 -8.62 3.41
C PRO A 192 -5.55 -8.61 4.88
N GLY A 193 -5.63 -9.79 5.49
CA GLY A 193 -5.81 -9.96 6.93
C GLY A 193 -4.53 -9.70 7.73
N ILE A 194 -3.38 -9.77 7.07
CA ILE A 194 -2.07 -9.41 7.63
C ILE A 194 -1.35 -8.49 6.63
N GLN A 195 -0.99 -7.29 7.11
CA GLN A 195 -0.15 -6.35 6.37
C GLN A 195 1.24 -6.32 6.99
N ILE A 196 2.27 -6.45 6.15
CA ILE A 196 3.67 -6.43 6.53
C ILE A 196 4.39 -5.33 5.76
N ALA A 197 5.19 -4.52 6.43
CA ALA A 197 6.29 -3.78 5.82
C ALA A 197 7.58 -4.56 6.02
N PHE A 198 8.28 -4.83 4.93
CA PHE A 198 9.61 -5.42 4.94
C PHE A 198 10.60 -4.39 4.41
N VAL A 199 11.51 -3.92 5.25
CA VAL A 199 12.57 -3.00 4.79
C VAL A 199 13.79 -3.84 4.43
N LEU A 200 14.29 -3.67 3.21
CA LEU A 200 15.50 -4.36 2.77
C LEU A 200 16.68 -3.97 3.66
N PRO A 201 17.43 -4.94 4.22
CA PRO A 201 18.64 -4.65 4.97
C PRO A 201 19.71 -4.04 4.04
N GLU A 202 20.54 -3.16 4.60
CA GLU A 202 21.68 -2.52 3.90
C GLU A 202 22.72 -3.52 3.35
#